data_AF-A0AA38REV7-F1
#
_entry.id   AF-A0AA38REV7-F1
#
_cell.length_a   1.000
_cell.length_b   1.000
_cell.length_c   1.000
_cell.angle_alpha   90.00
_cell.angle_beta   90.00
_cell.angle_gamma   90.00
#
_symmetry.space_group_name_H-M   'P 1'
#
loop_
_entity.id
_entity.type
_entity.pdbx_description
1 polymer ?
#
loop_
_entity_poly.entity_id
_entity_poly.type
_entity_poly.pdbx_seq_one_letter_code
_entity_poly.pdbx_strand_id
1 'polypeptide(L)'
;MVGISKISFALLAAVVAAHPGESHDAHHMKREIVARDHAARMAARSLGSCANTEGARALKQRSIKRRAEKVRSLREEKNIKTRSKKYRRDLEDLEAWEEVNHNMTGTYAYDMFSPLETVFDANTSCILAPEVTDGPYYVVGEYLRSNVKEEEYCDGVDLFLEVQYVDVNTCEPVPAVAVDVWNCNATGIYSGISTSGNYAADGYNSTYLRGIQLTDHDGVVQFETIFPGHYEGRATHTHLLAHTNATVEPNGTISVWNAPVTHIGQLFWPEALRSAVEAIYPYTTNTQAVTSNDDDQWSIVQTDASYDPFPQFVYLGDSISDGLFAWIQIGVNVSADYSSDSYYSVAAYIDADGGHAESGSIGGGQGGGNGTMGGNGTVPSGSLPSETSSA
;
A
#
# COMPACT_ATOMS: atom_id res chain seq x y z
N MET A 1 22.99 -49.76 -33.70
CA MET A 1 21.74 -49.20 -33.14
C MET A 1 22.09 -48.58 -31.81
N VAL A 2 22.20 -47.25 -31.77
CA VAL A 2 22.47 -46.48 -30.56
C VAL A 2 21.14 -45.88 -30.11
N GLY A 3 20.66 -46.28 -28.94
CA GLY A 3 19.39 -45.80 -28.38
C GLY A 3 19.57 -44.43 -27.74
N ILE A 4 18.82 -43.44 -28.25
CA ILE A 4 18.76 -42.08 -27.71
C ILE A 4 17.82 -42.10 -26.49
N SER A 5 18.38 -41.88 -25.31
CA SER A 5 17.62 -41.70 -24.07
C SER A 5 17.14 -40.24 -23.96
N LYS A 6 15.82 -40.05 -23.91
CA LYS A 6 15.20 -38.74 -23.66
C LYS A 6 15.18 -38.49 -22.15
N ILE A 7 16.03 -37.58 -21.69
CA ILE A 7 15.94 -37.02 -20.33
C ILE A 7 14.96 -35.86 -20.41
N SER A 8 13.77 -36.05 -19.82
CA SER A 8 12.80 -34.96 -19.60
C SER A 8 13.28 -34.11 -18.43
N PHE A 9 13.63 -32.85 -18.69
CA PHE A 9 13.76 -31.83 -17.65
C PHE A 9 12.36 -31.46 -17.15
N ALA A 10 12.02 -31.89 -15.93
CA ALA A 10 10.92 -31.30 -15.20
C ALA A 10 11.40 -29.96 -14.64
N LEU A 11 10.95 -28.85 -15.24
CA LEU A 11 11.00 -27.54 -14.58
C LEU A 11 10.05 -27.61 -13.38
N LEU A 12 10.60 -27.75 -12.17
CA LEU A 12 9.91 -27.32 -10.96
C LEU A 12 9.86 -25.79 -11.01
N ALA A 13 8.73 -25.22 -11.41
CA ALA A 13 8.42 -23.84 -11.06
C ALA A 13 8.24 -23.82 -9.54
N ALA A 14 9.21 -23.27 -8.83
CA ALA A 14 9.02 -22.91 -7.43
C ALA A 14 8.00 -21.77 -7.43
N VAL A 15 6.75 -22.08 -7.11
CA VAL A 15 5.72 -21.05 -6.86
C VAL A 15 6.14 -20.35 -5.58
N VAL A 16 6.76 -19.17 -5.71
CA VAL A 16 6.96 -18.26 -4.59
C VAL A 16 5.58 -17.74 -4.25
N ALA A 17 5.00 -18.22 -3.14
CA ALA A 17 3.72 -17.71 -2.67
C ALA A 17 3.94 -16.27 -2.18
N ALA A 18 3.39 -15.29 -2.89
CA ALA A 18 3.41 -13.88 -2.48
C ALA A 18 2.74 -13.63 -1.11
N HIS A 19 1.98 -14.60 -0.60
CA HIS A 19 1.33 -14.61 0.72
C HIS A 19 1.55 -15.96 1.43
N PRO A 20 2.74 -16.23 2.02
CA PRO A 20 3.00 -17.49 2.73
C PRO A 20 2.19 -17.57 4.03
N GLY A 21 1.11 -18.37 4.05
CA GLY A 21 0.32 -18.64 5.27
C GLY A 21 -1.15 -18.23 5.19
N GLU A 22 -1.57 -17.50 4.16
CA GLU A 22 -3.00 -17.26 3.91
C GLU A 22 -3.66 -18.54 3.38
N SER A 23 -4.63 -19.10 4.11
CA SER A 23 -5.48 -20.19 3.63
C SER A 23 -6.90 -19.67 3.38
N HIS A 24 -7.33 -19.66 2.14
CA HIS A 24 -8.62 -19.10 1.74
C HIS A 24 -9.68 -20.19 1.59
N ASP A 25 -10.69 -20.22 2.47
CA ASP A 25 -11.90 -21.02 2.26
C ASP A 25 -12.82 -20.27 1.30
N ALA A 26 -13.04 -20.82 0.10
CA ALA A 26 -13.91 -20.23 -0.91
C ALA A 26 -15.35 -19.95 -0.38
N HIS A 27 -15.84 -20.74 0.58
CA HIS A 27 -17.13 -20.49 1.21
C HIS A 27 -17.09 -19.32 2.20
N HIS A 28 -15.98 -19.13 2.91
CA HIS A 28 -15.72 -17.98 3.77
C HIS A 28 -15.62 -16.70 2.93
N MET A 29 -14.75 -16.68 1.91
CA MET A 29 -14.61 -15.53 1.00
C MET A 29 -15.95 -15.10 0.43
N LYS A 30 -16.79 -16.05 0.00
CA LYS A 30 -18.12 -15.75 -0.53
C LYS A 30 -19.05 -15.10 0.50
N ARG A 31 -19.00 -15.50 1.77
CA ARG A 31 -19.81 -14.88 2.84
C ARG A 31 -19.36 -13.46 3.13
N GLU A 32 -18.05 -13.23 3.14
CA GLU A 32 -17.48 -11.90 3.36
C GLU A 32 -17.76 -10.95 2.21
N ILE A 33 -17.64 -11.40 0.95
CA ILE A 33 -18.03 -10.62 -0.22
C ILE A 33 -19.51 -10.17 -0.09
N VAL A 34 -20.41 -11.05 0.33
CA VAL A 34 -21.84 -10.70 0.50
C VAL A 34 -22.06 -9.69 1.65
N ALA A 35 -21.38 -9.87 2.79
CA ALA A 35 -21.49 -8.96 3.93
C ALA A 35 -20.93 -7.57 3.58
N ARG A 36 -19.78 -7.54 2.91
CA ARG A 36 -19.13 -6.35 2.37
C ARG A 36 -20.01 -5.62 1.37
N ASP A 37 -20.53 -6.31 0.34
CA ASP A 37 -21.41 -5.70 -0.66
C ASP A 37 -22.66 -5.09 -0.01
N HIS A 38 -23.16 -5.71 1.06
CA HIS A 38 -24.27 -5.15 1.82
C HIS A 38 -23.86 -3.85 2.54
N ALA A 39 -22.70 -3.84 3.19
CA ALA A 39 -22.15 -2.66 3.86
C ALA A 39 -21.83 -1.51 2.87
N ALA A 40 -21.20 -1.82 1.74
CA ALA A 40 -20.89 -0.87 0.67
C ALA A 40 -22.17 -0.22 0.11
N ARG A 41 -23.22 -1.00 -0.17
CA ARG A 41 -24.52 -0.47 -0.61
C ARG A 41 -25.22 0.39 0.45
N MET A 42 -25.10 0.03 1.73
CA MET A 42 -25.64 0.85 2.84
C MET A 42 -24.90 2.18 2.94
N ALA A 43 -23.57 2.16 2.86
CA ALA A 43 -22.74 3.35 2.88
C ALA A 43 -22.96 4.24 1.67
N ALA A 44 -23.06 3.69 0.46
CA ALA A 44 -23.38 4.45 -0.74
C ALA A 44 -24.73 5.18 -0.62
N ARG A 45 -25.75 4.54 -0.03
CA ARG A 45 -27.03 5.19 0.27
C ARG A 45 -26.89 6.30 1.31
N SER A 46 -26.14 6.05 2.37
CA SER A 46 -25.90 7.02 3.44
C SER A 46 -25.16 8.25 2.92
N LEU A 47 -24.08 8.06 2.17
CA LEU A 47 -23.30 9.13 1.55
C LEU A 47 -24.10 9.90 0.51
N GLY A 48 -24.90 9.21 -0.32
CA GLY A 48 -25.84 9.88 -1.23
C GLY A 48 -26.84 10.79 -0.51
N SER A 49 -27.22 10.46 0.73
CA SER A 49 -28.15 11.26 1.53
C SER A 49 -27.51 12.55 2.09
N CYS A 50 -26.21 12.55 2.38
CA CYS A 50 -25.50 13.67 2.99
C CYS A 50 -24.54 14.43 2.05
N ALA A 51 -24.28 13.92 0.83
CA ALA A 51 -23.34 14.52 -0.13
C ALA A 51 -23.68 15.97 -0.54
N ASN A 52 -24.96 16.37 -0.47
CA ASN A 52 -25.42 17.71 -0.84
C ASN A 52 -25.56 18.68 0.35
N THR A 53 -25.19 18.25 1.55
CA THR A 53 -25.18 19.12 2.74
C THR A 53 -24.19 20.27 2.57
N GLU A 54 -24.41 21.36 3.29
CA GLU A 54 -23.49 22.51 3.28
C GLU A 54 -22.08 22.11 3.71
N GLY A 55 -21.97 21.28 4.75
CA GLY A 55 -20.70 20.75 5.25
C GLY A 55 -19.94 19.94 4.18
N ALA A 56 -20.60 18.98 3.53
CA ALA A 56 -20.00 18.17 2.48
C ALA A 56 -19.54 19.03 1.29
N ARG A 57 -20.34 20.01 0.88
CA ARG A 57 -19.98 20.96 -0.19
C ARG A 57 -18.79 21.83 0.19
N ALA A 58 -18.74 22.31 1.43
CA ALA A 58 -17.63 23.11 1.92
C ALA A 58 -16.33 22.28 1.99
N LEU A 59 -16.41 21.04 2.45
CA LEU A 59 -15.27 20.11 2.47
C LEU A 59 -14.75 19.83 1.06
N LYS A 60 -15.65 19.60 0.09
CA LYS A 60 -15.29 19.42 -1.32
C LYS A 60 -14.54 20.64 -1.86
N GLN A 61 -15.04 21.85 -1.62
CA GLN A 61 -14.39 23.10 -2.03
C GLN A 61 -12.99 23.27 -1.43
N ARG A 62 -12.83 22.98 -0.13
CA ARG A 62 -11.51 23.01 0.52
C ARG A 62 -10.55 21.98 -0.08
N SER A 63 -11.04 20.78 -0.38
CA SER A 63 -10.24 19.70 -0.98
C SER A 63 -9.76 20.07 -2.39
N ILE A 64 -10.66 20.62 -3.23
CA ILE A 64 -10.31 21.14 -4.56
C ILE A 64 -9.20 22.19 -4.47
N LYS A 65 -9.38 23.18 -3.57
CA LYS A 65 -8.41 24.26 -3.38
C LYS A 65 -7.06 23.74 -2.91
N ARG A 66 -7.05 22.86 -1.89
CA ARG A 66 -5.83 22.26 -1.32
C ARG A 66 -5.03 21.51 -2.38
N ARG A 67 -5.69 20.65 -3.17
CA ARG A 67 -5.04 19.88 -4.24
C ARG A 67 -4.47 20.79 -5.33
N ALA A 68 -5.21 21.80 -5.75
CA ALA A 68 -4.74 22.79 -6.73
C ALA A 68 -3.56 23.63 -6.22
N GLU A 69 -3.54 23.97 -4.93
CA GLU A 69 -2.42 24.65 -4.28
C GLU A 69 -1.18 23.75 -4.17
N LYS A 70 -1.34 22.50 -3.73
CA LYS A 70 -0.23 21.53 -3.62
C LYS A 70 0.38 21.24 -4.98
N VAL A 71 -0.42 20.97 -6.02
CA VAL A 71 0.12 20.76 -7.39
C VAL A 71 0.88 21.98 -7.89
N ARG A 72 0.38 23.20 -7.67
CA ARG A 72 1.11 24.42 -8.03
C ARG A 72 2.45 24.52 -7.29
N SER A 73 2.45 24.30 -5.97
CA SER A 73 3.65 24.31 -5.14
C SER A 73 4.69 23.29 -5.60
N LEU A 74 4.28 22.04 -5.84
CA LEU A 74 5.17 20.98 -6.29
C LEU A 74 5.83 21.29 -7.63
N ARG A 75 5.06 21.88 -8.55
CA ARG A 75 5.56 22.31 -9.85
C ARG A 75 6.52 23.49 -9.74
N GLU A 76 6.26 24.41 -8.82
CA GLU A 76 7.18 25.52 -8.53
C GLU A 76 8.50 25.01 -7.96
N GLU A 77 8.44 24.11 -6.98
CA GLU A 77 9.60 23.46 -6.34
C GLU A 77 10.45 22.69 -7.36
N LYS A 78 9.81 21.93 -8.25
CA LYS A 78 10.47 21.18 -9.34
C LYS A 78 10.83 22.05 -10.56
N ASN A 79 10.58 23.36 -10.50
CA ASN A 79 10.80 24.31 -11.58
C ASN A 79 10.10 23.91 -12.91
N ILE A 80 8.95 23.24 -12.83
CA ILE A 80 8.15 22.81 -13.98
C ILE A 80 7.32 23.99 -14.51
N LYS A 81 7.62 24.40 -15.75
CA LYS A 81 6.93 25.54 -16.42
C LYS A 81 5.91 25.10 -17.47
N THR A 82 5.97 23.86 -17.93
CA THR A 82 5.01 23.28 -18.88
C THR A 82 3.64 23.12 -18.24
N ARG A 83 2.54 23.05 -18.98
CA ARG A 83 1.22 22.85 -18.35
C ARG A 83 1.13 21.43 -17.76
N SER A 84 0.40 21.26 -16.66
CA SER A 84 0.20 19.91 -16.11
C SER A 84 -0.54 19.06 -17.14
N LYS A 85 0.04 17.92 -17.53
CA LYS A 85 -0.67 16.94 -18.33
C LYS A 85 -1.67 16.22 -17.42
N LYS A 86 -2.94 16.49 -17.66
CA LYS A 86 -4.05 15.83 -16.97
C LYS A 86 -4.35 14.57 -17.74
N TYR A 87 -4.10 13.43 -17.13
CA TYR A 87 -4.34 12.16 -17.78
C TYR A 87 -5.85 11.87 -17.76
N ARG A 88 -6.37 11.49 -18.91
CA ARG A 88 -7.75 11.07 -19.15
C ARG A 88 -7.69 9.54 -19.28
N ARG A 89 -8.55 8.80 -18.57
CA ARG A 89 -8.92 7.44 -18.98
C ARG A 89 -9.56 7.56 -20.37
N ASP A 90 -8.98 6.98 -21.42
CA ASP A 90 -9.51 7.19 -22.77
C ASP A 90 -10.85 6.44 -22.99
N LEU A 91 -11.50 6.66 -24.13
CA LEU A 91 -12.82 6.04 -24.38
C LEU A 91 -12.68 4.52 -24.63
N GLU A 92 -11.54 4.05 -25.15
CA GLU A 92 -11.27 2.63 -25.38
C GLU A 92 -10.97 1.91 -24.06
N ASP A 93 -10.22 2.56 -23.16
CA ASP A 93 -10.05 2.16 -21.76
C ASP A 93 -11.41 2.13 -21.06
N LEU A 94 -12.26 3.14 -21.25
CA LEU A 94 -13.60 3.20 -20.67
C LEU A 94 -14.52 2.11 -21.24
N GLU A 95 -14.47 1.81 -22.53
CA GLU A 95 -15.30 0.80 -23.20
C GLU A 95 -14.88 -0.63 -22.81
N ALA A 96 -13.58 -0.90 -22.70
CA ALA A 96 -13.06 -2.16 -22.13
C ALA A 96 -13.40 -2.29 -20.63
N TRP A 97 -13.47 -1.17 -19.92
CA TRP A 97 -13.80 -1.05 -18.50
C TRP A 97 -15.31 -0.89 -18.24
N GLU A 98 -16.15 -0.79 -19.29
CA GLU A 98 -17.63 -0.79 -19.23
C GLU A 98 -18.20 -2.21 -19.43
N GLU A 99 -17.44 -3.13 -20.02
CA GLU A 99 -17.75 -4.56 -20.01
C GLU A 99 -17.61 -5.19 -18.61
N VAL A 100 -16.86 -4.55 -17.71
CA VAL A 100 -16.73 -4.92 -16.29
C VAL A 100 -17.32 -3.79 -15.43
N ASN A 101 -18.37 -4.10 -14.67
CA ASN A 101 -19.29 -3.12 -14.08
C ASN A 101 -18.65 -2.19 -13.01
N HIS A 102 -18.02 -1.07 -13.41
CA HIS A 102 -17.40 -0.09 -12.50
C HIS A 102 -17.87 1.36 -12.73
N ASN A 103 -19.14 1.56 -13.07
CA ASN A 103 -19.70 2.88 -13.36
C ASN A 103 -19.66 3.84 -12.14
N MET A 104 -18.56 4.60 -11.96
CA MET A 104 -18.56 5.90 -11.27
C MET A 104 -17.50 6.92 -11.76
N THR A 105 -16.57 6.59 -12.68
CA THR A 105 -15.64 7.59 -13.26
C THR A 105 -16.15 8.32 -14.51
N GLY A 106 -17.40 8.09 -14.91
CA GLY A 106 -17.97 8.65 -16.13
C GLY A 106 -18.75 9.94 -15.91
N THR A 107 -18.12 11.12 -15.90
CA THR A 107 -18.90 12.35 -16.22
C THR A 107 -18.15 13.55 -16.77
N TYR A 108 -16.82 13.56 -16.90
CA TYR A 108 -16.14 14.81 -17.27
C TYR A 108 -15.01 14.66 -18.30
N ALA A 109 -15.18 15.35 -19.43
CA ALA A 109 -14.19 15.46 -20.51
C ALA A 109 -13.20 16.59 -20.19
N TYR A 110 -12.16 16.29 -19.40
CA TYR A 110 -11.07 17.23 -19.16
C TYR A 110 -9.89 16.99 -20.11
N ASP A 111 -9.21 18.07 -20.44
CA ASP A 111 -8.00 18.10 -21.25
C ASP A 111 -6.90 18.94 -20.57
N MET A 112 -5.75 19.09 -21.22
CA MET A 112 -4.65 19.94 -20.74
C MET A 112 -5.02 21.43 -20.60
N PHE A 113 -6.17 21.86 -21.13
CA PHE A 113 -6.66 23.23 -21.08
C PHE A 113 -7.68 23.45 -19.96
N SER A 114 -8.21 22.39 -19.36
CA SER A 114 -9.15 22.44 -18.25
C SER A 114 -8.49 23.03 -16.98
N PRO A 115 -9.15 23.85 -16.15
CA PRO A 115 -8.61 24.32 -14.87
C PRO A 115 -8.37 23.17 -13.87
N LEU A 116 -7.38 23.29 -12.97
CA LEU A 116 -7.09 22.24 -11.97
C LEU A 116 -8.27 22.03 -11.03
N GLU A 117 -8.93 23.13 -10.68
CA GLU A 117 -10.11 23.17 -9.82
C GLU A 117 -11.25 22.34 -10.41
N THR A 118 -11.41 22.38 -11.74
CA THR A 118 -12.41 21.59 -12.45
C THR A 118 -12.07 20.10 -12.41
N VAL A 119 -10.79 19.74 -12.52
CA VAL A 119 -10.36 18.32 -12.48
C VAL A 119 -10.53 17.72 -11.08
N PHE A 120 -10.28 18.50 -10.03
CA PHE A 120 -10.52 18.05 -8.66
C PHE A 120 -12.00 18.06 -8.24
N ASP A 121 -12.89 18.65 -9.05
CA ASP A 121 -14.34 18.66 -8.81
C ASP A 121 -15.04 17.37 -9.27
N ALA A 122 -14.39 16.54 -10.11
CA ALA A 122 -14.96 15.26 -10.50
C ALA A 122 -15.24 14.38 -9.27
N ASN A 123 -16.45 13.82 -9.25
CA ASN A 123 -16.99 13.05 -8.12
C ASN A 123 -16.16 11.77 -7.91
N THR A 124 -15.16 11.82 -7.04
CA THR A 124 -14.42 10.62 -6.60
C THR A 124 -15.28 9.83 -5.63
N SER A 125 -15.28 8.50 -5.74
CA SER A 125 -16.16 7.59 -5.00
C SER A 125 -16.11 7.85 -3.49
N CYS A 126 -17.13 8.53 -2.97
CA CYS A 126 -17.44 8.56 -1.55
C CYS A 126 -18.35 7.36 -1.30
N ILE A 127 -17.77 6.17 -1.20
CA ILE A 127 -18.45 4.93 -0.80
C ILE A 127 -17.57 4.23 0.24
N LEU A 128 -18.17 3.46 1.15
CA LEU A 128 -17.41 2.65 2.11
C LEU A 128 -16.43 1.77 1.34
N ALA A 129 -15.16 1.93 1.66
CA ALA A 129 -14.13 1.10 1.06
C ALA A 129 -14.29 -0.36 1.52
N PRO A 130 -14.35 -1.32 0.58
CA PRO A 130 -14.01 -2.70 0.85
C PRO A 130 -12.73 -2.80 1.66
N GLU A 131 -12.81 -3.57 2.74
CA GLU A 131 -11.61 -4.04 3.41
C GLU A 131 -11.00 -5.19 2.60
N VAL A 132 -9.68 -5.19 2.47
CA VAL A 132 -8.91 -6.27 1.87
C VAL A 132 -7.72 -6.63 2.74
N THR A 133 -6.94 -7.62 2.32
CA THR A 133 -5.71 -8.03 3.03
C THR A 133 -4.75 -6.85 3.23
N ASP A 134 -4.17 -6.74 4.43
CA ASP A 134 -2.97 -5.93 4.64
C ASP A 134 -1.75 -6.58 3.95
N GLY A 135 -1.83 -7.86 3.61
CA GLY A 135 -0.73 -8.62 3.05
C GLY A 135 0.36 -8.91 4.09
N PRO A 136 1.35 -9.75 3.75
CA PRO A 136 2.24 -10.33 4.74
C PRO A 136 3.32 -9.35 5.25
N TYR A 137 3.21 -8.06 4.98
CA TYR A 137 4.29 -7.08 5.12
C TYR A 137 3.90 -5.83 5.92
N TYR A 138 2.79 -5.89 6.69
CA TYR A 138 2.45 -4.83 7.64
C TYR A 138 3.42 -4.82 8.82
N VAL A 139 3.93 -3.62 9.15
CA VAL A 139 4.92 -3.40 10.20
C VAL A 139 4.35 -2.40 11.20
N VAL A 140 4.42 -2.74 12.48
CA VAL A 140 3.98 -1.85 13.58
C VAL A 140 5.17 -1.04 14.12
N GLY A 141 4.93 0.19 14.56
CA GLY A 141 5.98 1.07 15.12
C GLY A 141 6.61 2.00 14.09
N GLU A 142 5.92 2.25 12.98
CA GLU A 142 6.34 3.16 11.91
C GLU A 142 6.56 4.60 12.39
N TYR A 143 7.39 5.33 11.66
CA TYR A 143 7.70 6.73 11.95
C TYR A 143 6.59 7.68 11.49
N LEU A 144 6.27 8.67 12.32
CA LEU A 144 5.37 9.76 11.94
C LEU A 144 6.05 10.67 10.91
N ARG A 145 5.78 10.46 9.61
CA ARG A 145 6.40 11.24 8.54
C ARG A 145 5.53 11.33 7.29
N SER A 146 5.57 12.48 6.64
CA SER A 146 4.91 12.72 5.35
C SER A 146 5.78 12.26 4.18
N ASN A 147 7.06 12.61 4.17
CA ASN A 147 8.00 12.06 3.20
C ASN A 147 8.50 10.71 3.71
N VAL A 148 8.13 9.64 3.01
CA VAL A 148 8.52 8.26 3.33
C VAL A 148 9.71 7.78 2.51
N LYS A 149 10.24 8.62 1.62
CA LYS A 149 11.46 8.31 0.87
C LYS A 149 12.69 8.51 1.75
N GLU A 150 13.66 7.65 1.53
CA GLU A 150 15.01 7.72 2.11
C GLU A 150 16.03 7.87 0.98
N GLU A 151 17.31 8.07 1.32
CA GLU A 151 18.36 8.28 0.31
C GLU A 151 18.60 7.03 -0.54
N GLU A 152 18.53 5.85 0.07
CA GLU A 152 18.70 4.57 -0.60
C GLU A 152 17.35 3.91 -0.92
N TYR A 153 17.33 3.09 -1.98
CA TYR A 153 16.19 2.23 -2.38
C TYR A 153 14.88 2.96 -2.74
N CYS A 154 14.90 4.29 -2.84
CA CYS A 154 13.75 5.12 -3.19
C CYS A 154 13.88 5.81 -4.56
N ASP A 155 14.82 5.39 -5.41
CA ASP A 155 14.87 5.87 -6.79
C ASP A 155 13.59 5.46 -7.53
N GLY A 156 12.93 6.42 -8.19
CA GLY A 156 11.65 6.17 -8.86
C GLY A 156 10.96 7.44 -9.34
N VAL A 157 9.74 7.26 -9.85
CA VAL A 157 8.84 8.37 -10.17
C VAL A 157 8.24 8.89 -8.87
N ASP A 158 8.50 10.16 -8.55
CA ASP A 158 7.92 10.79 -7.37
C ASP A 158 6.38 10.74 -7.42
N LEU A 159 5.79 10.30 -6.32
CA LEU A 159 4.36 10.22 -6.13
C LEU A 159 3.96 10.98 -4.87
N PHE A 160 3.21 12.05 -5.05
CA PHE A 160 2.57 12.79 -3.97
C PHE A 160 1.14 12.28 -3.81
N LEU A 161 0.88 11.52 -2.75
CA LEU A 161 -0.39 10.84 -2.50
C LEU A 161 -1.18 11.58 -1.42
N GLU A 162 -2.38 12.05 -1.76
CA GLU A 162 -3.36 12.56 -0.79
C GLU A 162 -4.47 11.51 -0.54
N VAL A 163 -4.68 11.15 0.72
CA VAL A 163 -5.78 10.27 1.12
C VAL A 163 -6.69 11.03 2.06
N GLN A 164 -7.99 11.09 1.76
CA GLN A 164 -8.99 11.72 2.60
C GLN A 164 -9.97 10.70 3.17
N TYR A 165 -10.14 10.67 4.48
CA TYR A 165 -11.09 9.84 5.20
C TYR A 165 -12.35 10.63 5.58
N VAL A 166 -13.51 10.06 5.25
CA VAL A 166 -14.82 10.62 5.57
C VAL A 166 -15.71 9.55 6.19
N ASP A 167 -16.50 9.92 7.21
CA ASP A 167 -17.42 8.99 7.84
C ASP A 167 -18.63 8.77 6.93
N VAL A 168 -18.89 7.52 6.57
CA VAL A 168 -19.98 7.11 5.67
C VAL A 168 -21.35 7.43 6.24
N ASN A 169 -21.47 7.59 7.57
CA ASN A 169 -22.73 7.87 8.26
C ASN A 169 -23.05 9.36 8.36
N THR A 170 -22.04 10.24 8.33
CA THR A 170 -22.21 11.69 8.55
C THR A 170 -21.77 12.55 7.36
N CYS A 171 -20.99 12.00 6.42
CA CYS A 171 -20.26 12.74 5.38
C CYS A 171 -19.24 13.77 5.93
N GLU A 172 -18.91 13.69 7.23
CA GLU A 172 -17.94 14.59 7.85
C GLU A 172 -16.52 14.02 7.70
N PRO A 173 -15.49 14.89 7.63
CA PRO A 173 -14.11 14.43 7.64
C PRO A 173 -13.78 13.76 8.98
N VAL A 174 -12.91 12.75 8.95
CA VAL A 174 -12.49 12.03 10.17
C VAL A 174 -11.08 12.47 10.58
N PRO A 175 -10.93 13.38 11.56
CA PRO A 175 -9.62 13.83 12.04
C PRO A 175 -8.98 12.81 12.99
N ALA A 176 -7.65 12.93 13.16
CA ALA A 176 -6.86 12.14 14.10
C ALA A 176 -6.95 10.61 13.92
N VAL A 177 -7.20 10.16 12.69
CA VAL A 177 -7.04 8.76 12.28
C VAL A 177 -5.57 8.56 11.94
N ALA A 178 -4.93 7.55 12.53
CA ALA A 178 -3.56 7.20 12.18
C ALA A 178 -3.58 6.31 10.94
N VAL A 179 -2.96 6.78 9.86
CA VAL A 179 -2.96 6.12 8.56
C VAL A 179 -1.54 5.70 8.24
N ASP A 180 -1.31 4.40 8.21
CA ASP A 180 -0.11 3.77 7.70
C ASP A 180 -0.15 3.73 6.17
N VAL A 181 1.00 4.00 5.53
CA VAL A 181 1.23 3.75 4.12
C VAL A 181 2.49 2.92 3.95
N TRP A 182 2.45 1.93 3.07
CA TRP A 182 3.65 1.24 2.63
C TRP A 182 3.53 0.73 1.20
N ASN A 183 4.66 0.68 0.51
CA ASN A 183 4.77 0.07 -0.80
C ASN A 183 6.18 -0.46 -1.05
N CYS A 184 6.32 -1.35 -2.04
CA CYS A 184 7.63 -1.80 -2.47
C CYS A 184 8.37 -0.70 -3.24
N ASN A 185 9.69 -0.82 -3.34
CA ASN A 185 10.50 0.00 -4.23
C ASN A 185 10.24 -0.34 -5.71
N ALA A 186 10.94 0.36 -6.62
CA ALA A 186 10.78 0.21 -8.07
C ALA A 186 11.04 -1.21 -8.61
N THR A 187 11.75 -2.06 -7.85
CA THR A 187 12.07 -3.44 -8.23
C THR A 187 11.28 -4.50 -7.45
N GLY A 188 10.27 -4.08 -6.68
CA GLY A 188 9.36 -5.00 -5.99
C GLY A 188 9.84 -5.49 -4.63
N ILE A 189 10.75 -4.78 -3.96
CA ILE A 189 11.24 -5.11 -2.61
C ILE A 189 10.62 -4.17 -1.57
N TYR A 190 10.06 -4.75 -0.50
CA TYR A 190 9.58 -4.04 0.68
C TYR A 190 10.67 -3.94 1.74
N SER A 191 10.82 -2.76 2.35
CA SER A 191 11.59 -2.56 3.58
C SER A 191 10.92 -3.24 4.79
N GLY A 192 11.56 -3.25 5.95
CA GLY A 192 10.98 -3.71 7.22
C GLY A 192 10.72 -5.22 7.29
N ILE A 193 11.01 -5.95 6.22
CA ILE A 193 10.75 -7.39 6.09
C ILE A 193 11.95 -8.06 5.43
N SER A 194 12.38 -9.19 6.00
CA SER A 194 13.41 -10.04 5.40
C SER A 194 12.99 -11.50 5.46
N THR A 195 12.32 -11.97 4.40
CA THR A 195 11.81 -13.35 4.28
C THR A 195 12.05 -13.89 2.87
N SER A 196 11.77 -15.17 2.64
CA SER A 196 11.94 -15.77 1.32
C SER A 196 11.08 -15.06 0.27
N GLY A 197 11.71 -14.54 -0.77
CA GLY A 197 11.05 -13.75 -1.82
C GLY A 197 11.07 -12.24 -1.58
N ASN A 198 11.41 -11.76 -0.38
CA ASN A 198 11.59 -10.33 -0.09
C ASN A 198 12.85 -10.11 0.77
N TYR A 199 13.93 -9.67 0.14
CA TYR A 199 15.22 -9.46 0.80
C TYR A 199 15.59 -7.97 0.79
N ALA A 200 15.08 -7.23 1.78
CA ALA A 200 15.48 -5.84 1.98
C ALA A 200 16.94 -5.74 2.45
N ALA A 201 17.67 -4.77 1.90
CA ALA A 201 18.87 -4.27 2.56
C ALA A 201 18.50 -3.80 3.98
N ASP A 202 19.38 -4.05 4.95
CA ASP A 202 19.14 -3.85 6.39
C ASP A 202 17.98 -4.64 7.02
N GLY A 203 17.32 -5.50 6.25
CA GLY A 203 16.29 -6.42 6.72
C GLY A 203 15.17 -5.72 7.49
N TYR A 204 14.86 -6.25 8.68
CA TYR A 204 13.80 -5.70 9.55
C TYR A 204 14.07 -4.27 10.04
N ASN A 205 15.31 -3.79 9.98
CA ASN A 205 15.65 -2.41 10.39
C ASN A 205 15.42 -1.36 9.30
N SER A 206 15.17 -1.78 8.05
CA SER A 206 14.92 -0.84 6.96
C SER A 206 13.53 -0.23 7.06
N THR A 207 13.40 1.06 6.73
CA THR A 207 12.12 1.78 6.88
C THR A 207 11.65 2.49 5.61
N TYR A 208 12.46 2.54 4.55
CA TYR A 208 12.11 3.28 3.32
C TYR A 208 10.72 2.93 2.77
N LEU A 209 10.01 3.92 2.22
CA LEU A 209 8.68 3.80 1.63
C LEU A 209 7.58 3.33 2.60
N ARG A 210 7.79 3.54 3.90
CA ARG A 210 6.82 3.30 4.98
C ARG A 210 6.64 4.52 5.85
N GLY A 211 5.45 4.73 6.39
CA GLY A 211 5.25 5.76 7.39
C GLY A 211 3.81 5.91 7.80
N ILE A 212 3.61 6.65 8.89
CA ILE A 212 2.30 6.90 9.47
C ILE A 212 2.03 8.40 9.58
N GLN A 213 0.79 8.81 9.39
CA GLN A 213 0.34 10.18 9.66
C GLN A 213 -1.03 10.19 10.33
N LEU A 214 -1.27 11.23 11.13
CA LEU A 214 -2.61 11.53 11.62
C LEU A 214 -3.36 12.38 10.59
N THR A 215 -4.61 12.03 10.29
CA THR A 215 -5.47 12.87 9.48
C THR A 215 -5.69 14.23 10.13
N ASP A 216 -5.66 15.28 9.31
CA ASP A 216 -5.93 16.65 9.76
C ASP A 216 -7.44 16.90 9.99
N HIS A 217 -7.82 18.16 10.27
CA HIS A 217 -9.22 18.55 10.46
C HIS A 217 -10.15 18.32 9.24
N ASP A 218 -9.58 18.17 8.05
CA ASP A 218 -10.28 17.84 6.80
C ASP A 218 -10.24 16.33 6.50
N GLY A 219 -9.73 15.52 7.44
CA GLY A 219 -9.64 14.08 7.34
C GLY A 219 -8.49 13.63 6.42
N VAL A 220 -7.46 14.44 6.25
CA VAL A 220 -6.47 14.25 5.17
C VAL A 220 -5.10 13.89 5.71
N VAL A 221 -4.46 12.93 5.05
CA VAL A 221 -3.02 12.67 5.11
C VAL A 221 -2.38 12.87 3.73
N GLN A 222 -1.13 13.31 3.70
CA GLN A 222 -0.38 13.57 2.46
C GLN A 222 1.00 12.94 2.53
N PHE A 223 1.28 11.96 1.67
CA PHE A 223 2.56 11.27 1.63
C PHE A 223 3.38 11.63 0.39
N GLU A 224 4.69 11.72 0.56
CA GLU A 224 5.67 11.82 -0.53
C GLU A 224 6.40 10.48 -0.61
N THR A 225 6.10 9.71 -1.66
CA THR A 225 6.63 8.36 -1.91
C THR A 225 7.10 8.28 -3.37
N ILE A 226 7.35 7.08 -3.87
CA ILE A 226 7.48 6.79 -5.31
C ILE A 226 6.32 5.96 -5.81
N PHE A 227 6.05 6.00 -7.11
CA PHE A 227 5.18 5.03 -7.76
C PHE A 227 5.76 3.62 -7.52
N PRO A 228 4.98 2.66 -7.00
CA PRO A 228 5.51 1.37 -6.60
C PRO A 228 5.93 0.52 -7.81
N GLY A 229 6.98 -0.29 -7.64
CA GLY A 229 7.28 -1.37 -8.59
C GLY A 229 6.28 -2.52 -8.51
N HIS A 230 6.45 -3.53 -9.35
CA HIS A 230 5.71 -4.80 -9.27
C HIS A 230 6.57 -5.91 -8.66
N TYR A 231 5.90 -6.93 -8.12
CA TYR A 231 6.50 -8.18 -7.69
C TYR A 231 5.63 -9.36 -8.12
N GLU A 232 6.21 -10.55 -8.19
CA GLU A 232 5.52 -11.73 -8.74
C GLU A 232 4.24 -12.06 -7.96
N GLY A 233 3.15 -12.30 -8.71
CA GLY A 233 1.88 -12.78 -8.19
C GLY A 233 0.93 -11.70 -7.69
N ARG A 234 1.28 -10.40 -7.80
CA ARG A 234 0.44 -9.27 -7.39
C ARG A 234 0.46 -8.13 -8.41
N ALA A 235 -0.69 -7.50 -8.64
CA ALA A 235 -0.77 -6.25 -9.40
C ALA A 235 -0.05 -5.12 -8.67
N THR A 236 0.38 -4.06 -9.35
CA THR A 236 1.08 -2.93 -8.71
C THR A 236 0.15 -2.19 -7.74
N HIS A 237 0.56 -2.05 -6.47
CA HIS A 237 -0.27 -1.45 -5.43
C HIS A 237 0.49 -0.66 -4.36
N THR A 238 -0.23 0.18 -3.63
CA THR A 238 0.19 0.86 -2.40
C THR A 238 -0.76 0.49 -1.28
N HIS A 239 -0.25 0.06 -0.14
CA HIS A 239 -1.11 -0.30 0.99
C HIS A 239 -1.48 0.92 1.84
N LEU A 240 -2.66 0.85 2.44
CA LEU A 240 -3.15 1.78 3.44
C LEU A 240 -3.76 1.00 4.60
N LEU A 241 -3.49 1.42 5.83
CA LEU A 241 -4.16 0.88 7.01
C LEU A 241 -4.46 2.01 7.97
N ALA A 242 -5.70 2.08 8.46
CA ALA A 242 -6.17 3.17 9.29
C ALA A 242 -6.60 2.69 10.68
N HIS A 243 -6.07 3.33 11.70
CA HIS A 243 -6.42 3.13 13.11
C HIS A 243 -7.16 4.33 13.66
N THR A 244 -8.27 4.09 14.36
CA THR A 244 -8.86 5.11 15.24
C THR A 244 -8.31 4.96 16.65
N ASN A 245 -8.36 6.03 17.45
CA ASN A 245 -7.88 6.04 18.84
C ASN A 245 -6.40 5.62 19.02
N ALA A 246 -5.57 5.85 18.00
CA ALA A 246 -4.13 5.63 18.10
C ALA A 246 -3.48 6.62 19.09
N THR A 247 -2.42 6.18 19.77
CA THR A 247 -1.70 7.02 20.74
C THR A 247 -0.38 7.49 20.13
N VAL A 248 -0.14 8.80 20.13
CA VAL A 248 1.16 9.37 19.75
C VAL A 248 2.09 9.32 20.96
N GLU A 249 3.23 8.68 20.78
CA GLU A 249 4.24 8.51 21.81
C GLU A 249 5.16 9.76 21.90
N PRO A 250 5.77 10.03 23.07
CA PRO A 250 6.64 11.21 23.25
C PRO A 250 7.87 11.27 22.33
N ASN A 251 8.29 10.13 21.80
CA ASN A 251 9.40 10.00 20.83
C ASN A 251 8.97 10.26 19.38
N GLY A 252 7.70 10.59 19.12
CA GLY A 252 7.17 10.85 17.79
C GLY A 252 6.79 9.60 16.99
N THR A 253 6.70 8.42 17.62
CA THR A 253 6.09 7.22 17.01
C THR A 253 4.62 7.11 17.39
N ILE A 254 3.89 6.15 16.81
CA ILE A 254 2.51 5.85 17.17
C ILE A 254 2.42 4.43 17.73
N SER A 255 1.66 4.26 18.82
CA SER A 255 1.27 2.96 19.34
C SER A 255 -0.14 2.61 18.84
N VAL A 256 -0.22 1.51 18.09
CA VAL A 256 -1.46 0.99 17.46
C VAL A 256 -1.85 -0.41 17.97
N TRP A 257 -1.08 -0.99 18.89
CA TRP A 257 -1.28 -2.37 19.37
C TRP A 257 -2.66 -2.66 19.99
N ASN A 258 -3.33 -1.64 20.51
CA ASN A 258 -4.69 -1.75 21.07
C ASN A 258 -5.65 -0.72 20.44
N ALA A 259 -5.32 -0.24 19.25
CA ALA A 259 -6.15 0.70 18.50
C ALA A 259 -7.08 -0.07 17.56
N PRO A 260 -8.38 0.30 17.46
CA PRO A 260 -9.26 -0.30 16.48
C PRO A 260 -8.79 -0.08 15.04
N VAL A 261 -8.75 -1.16 14.26
CA VAL A 261 -8.46 -1.08 12.82
C VAL A 261 -9.73 -0.68 12.10
N THR A 262 -9.77 0.55 11.60
CA THR A 262 -10.98 1.16 11.01
C THR A 262 -11.02 1.00 9.48
N HIS A 263 -9.87 0.75 8.84
CA HIS A 263 -9.78 0.44 7.42
C HIS A 263 -8.48 -0.32 7.10
N ILE A 264 -8.54 -1.31 6.21
CA ILE A 264 -7.44 -2.05 5.61
C ILE A 264 -7.66 -2.07 4.10
N GLY A 265 -6.78 -1.42 3.36
CA GLY A 265 -6.99 -1.21 1.93
C GLY A 265 -5.71 -1.23 1.12
N GLN A 266 -5.87 -1.44 -0.19
CA GLN A 266 -4.82 -1.26 -1.17
C GLN A 266 -5.28 -0.29 -2.26
N LEU A 267 -4.36 0.51 -2.78
CA LEU A 267 -4.56 1.35 -3.95
C LEU A 267 -3.94 0.65 -5.14
N PHE A 268 -4.73 0.43 -6.19
CA PHE A 268 -4.24 -0.14 -7.45
C PHE A 268 -4.02 0.96 -8.49
N TRP A 269 -3.22 0.65 -9.51
CA TRP A 269 -2.83 1.64 -10.52
C TRP A 269 -3.28 1.22 -11.92
N PRO A 270 -3.77 2.16 -12.75
CA PRO A 270 -4.18 1.83 -14.11
C PRO A 270 -3.03 1.26 -14.94
N GLU A 271 -3.31 0.25 -15.75
CA GLU A 271 -2.31 -0.48 -16.54
C GLU A 271 -1.50 0.44 -17.47
N ALA A 272 -2.15 1.44 -18.07
CA ALA A 272 -1.49 2.43 -18.92
C ALA A 272 -0.49 3.31 -18.14
N LEU A 273 -0.83 3.68 -16.90
CA LEU A 273 0.06 4.43 -16.02
C LEU A 273 1.23 3.56 -15.56
N ARG A 274 0.95 2.33 -15.09
CA ARG A 274 1.99 1.35 -14.72
C ARG A 274 2.97 1.13 -15.87
N SER A 275 2.46 0.85 -17.07
CA SER A 275 3.28 0.62 -18.26
C SER A 275 4.14 1.83 -18.62
N ALA A 276 3.62 3.05 -18.46
CA ALA A 276 4.39 4.27 -18.71
C ALA A 276 5.52 4.48 -17.68
N VAL A 277 5.30 4.10 -16.41
CA VAL A 277 6.32 4.15 -15.35
C VAL A 277 7.36 3.05 -15.54
N GLU A 278 6.94 1.82 -15.85
CA GLU A 278 7.85 0.68 -16.07
C GLU A 278 8.76 0.84 -17.28
N ALA A 279 8.41 1.70 -18.22
CA ALA A 279 9.23 2.02 -19.39
C ALA A 279 10.47 2.88 -19.08
N ILE A 280 10.64 3.36 -17.84
CA ILE A 280 11.77 4.23 -17.47
C ILE A 280 12.62 3.66 -16.33
N TYR A 281 13.88 4.11 -16.23
CA TYR A 281 14.75 3.79 -15.10
C TYR A 281 14.18 4.38 -13.79
N PRO A 282 14.28 3.68 -12.64
CA PRO A 282 14.90 2.36 -12.44
C PRO A 282 13.97 1.17 -12.68
N TYR A 283 12.68 1.39 -12.96
CA TYR A 283 11.70 0.32 -13.14
C TYR A 283 12.07 -0.67 -14.25
N THR A 284 12.74 -0.21 -15.31
CA THR A 284 13.27 -1.08 -16.38
C THR A 284 14.29 -2.12 -15.91
N THR A 285 14.80 -2.00 -14.69
CA THR A 285 15.70 -2.99 -14.07
C THR A 285 14.96 -4.12 -13.35
N ASN A 286 13.65 -3.96 -13.13
CA ASN A 286 12.82 -5.00 -12.55
C ASN A 286 12.60 -6.13 -13.56
N THR A 287 12.96 -7.36 -13.16
CA THR A 287 12.87 -8.55 -14.02
C THR A 287 11.78 -9.53 -13.57
N GLN A 288 11.04 -9.17 -12.52
CA GLN A 288 9.92 -9.98 -12.02
C GLN A 288 8.78 -10.02 -13.04
N ALA A 289 7.98 -11.09 -13.01
CA ALA A 289 6.80 -11.20 -13.85
C ALA A 289 5.72 -10.21 -13.41
N VAL A 290 5.17 -9.46 -14.36
CA VAL A 290 4.03 -8.57 -14.13
C VAL A 290 2.76 -9.41 -13.97
N THR A 291 1.96 -9.10 -12.95
CA THR A 291 0.58 -9.58 -12.82
C THR A 291 -0.33 -8.40 -13.14
N SER A 292 -1.30 -8.58 -14.05
CA SER A 292 -2.26 -7.53 -14.38
C SER A 292 -3.25 -7.32 -13.23
N ASN A 293 -3.93 -6.18 -13.19
CA ASN A 293 -5.05 -6.00 -12.26
C ASN A 293 -6.08 -7.14 -12.42
N ASP A 294 -6.45 -7.50 -13.64
CA ASP A 294 -7.45 -8.54 -13.93
C ASP A 294 -7.02 -9.95 -13.50
N ASP A 295 -5.72 -10.20 -13.35
CA ASP A 295 -5.17 -11.47 -12.86
C ASP A 295 -4.92 -11.45 -11.34
N ASP A 296 -5.03 -10.29 -10.69
CA ASP A 296 -4.83 -10.14 -9.25
C ASP A 296 -6.11 -10.42 -8.47
N GLN A 297 -6.07 -11.44 -7.63
CA GLN A 297 -7.19 -11.90 -6.82
C GLN A 297 -7.74 -10.83 -5.84
N TRP A 298 -6.92 -9.85 -5.43
CA TRP A 298 -7.31 -8.80 -4.50
C TRP A 298 -7.80 -7.54 -5.20
N SER A 299 -7.30 -7.22 -6.40
CA SER A 299 -7.82 -6.10 -7.18
C SER A 299 -9.30 -6.35 -7.54
N ILE A 300 -9.65 -7.58 -7.93
CA ILE A 300 -11.02 -8.00 -8.24
C ILE A 300 -11.90 -8.01 -6.99
N VAL A 301 -11.31 -8.29 -5.82
CA VAL A 301 -12.04 -8.25 -4.55
C VAL A 301 -12.18 -6.82 -4.07
N GLN A 302 -11.18 -5.95 -4.15
CA GLN A 302 -11.33 -4.58 -3.69
C GLN A 302 -12.21 -3.75 -4.62
N THR A 303 -12.27 -4.09 -5.89
CA THR A 303 -13.20 -3.49 -6.84
C THR A 303 -14.61 -4.07 -6.68
N ASP A 304 -15.60 -3.21 -6.51
CA ASP A 304 -17.01 -3.56 -6.69
C ASP A 304 -17.68 -2.46 -7.52
N ALA A 305 -18.89 -2.70 -8.03
CA ALA A 305 -19.75 -1.66 -8.62
C ALA A 305 -19.92 -0.43 -7.70
N SER A 306 -19.60 -0.56 -6.41
CA SER A 306 -19.72 0.47 -5.39
C SER A 306 -18.37 1.06 -4.93
N TYR A 307 -17.18 0.58 -5.33
CA TYR A 307 -15.91 1.19 -4.88
C TYR A 307 -14.80 1.03 -5.91
N ASP A 308 -14.09 2.13 -6.17
CA ASP A 308 -12.98 2.23 -7.11
C ASP A 308 -11.66 2.43 -6.32
N PRO A 309 -10.83 1.38 -6.15
CA PRO A 309 -9.54 1.47 -5.46
C PRO A 309 -8.46 2.17 -6.28
N PHE A 310 -8.78 2.72 -7.45
CA PHE A 310 -7.83 3.40 -8.32
C PHE A 310 -7.82 4.91 -8.01
N PRO A 311 -6.71 5.46 -7.47
CA PRO A 311 -6.60 6.89 -7.23
C PRO A 311 -6.73 7.69 -8.52
N GLN A 312 -7.30 8.89 -8.41
CA GLN A 312 -7.18 9.88 -9.47
C GLN A 312 -5.78 10.47 -9.46
N PHE A 313 -5.25 10.88 -10.61
CA PHE A 313 -3.91 11.45 -10.68
C PHE A 313 -3.76 12.50 -11.79
N VAL A 314 -2.76 13.37 -11.61
CA VAL A 314 -2.27 14.28 -12.65
C VAL A 314 -0.75 14.17 -12.73
N TYR A 315 -0.19 14.37 -13.93
CA TYR A 315 1.25 14.50 -14.08
C TYR A 315 1.65 15.89 -13.60
N LEU A 316 2.75 15.97 -12.87
CA LEU A 316 3.29 17.25 -12.44
C LEU A 316 3.83 18.03 -13.64
N GLY A 317 4.38 17.37 -14.65
CA GLY A 317 4.87 17.98 -15.90
C GLY A 317 4.39 17.27 -17.17
N ASP A 318 5.23 17.29 -18.19
CA ASP A 318 4.94 16.66 -19.50
C ASP A 318 5.41 15.21 -19.55
N SER A 319 6.44 14.87 -18.75
CA SER A 319 6.98 13.53 -18.60
C SER A 319 6.46 12.88 -17.32
N ILE A 320 6.35 11.55 -17.33
CA ILE A 320 6.08 10.78 -16.11
C ILE A 320 7.20 10.97 -15.06
N SER A 321 8.44 11.20 -15.52
CA SER A 321 9.59 11.46 -14.65
C SER A 321 9.51 12.78 -13.89
N ASP A 322 8.62 13.70 -14.28
CA ASP A 322 8.38 14.94 -13.54
C ASP A 322 7.61 14.68 -12.23
N GLY A 323 7.04 13.48 -12.08
CA GLY A 323 6.30 13.02 -10.92
C GLY A 323 4.78 13.12 -11.09
N LEU A 324 4.07 12.56 -10.11
CA LEU A 324 2.62 12.45 -10.06
C LEU A 324 2.08 13.12 -8.80
N PHE A 325 0.91 13.74 -8.93
CA PHE A 325 0.05 14.01 -7.78
C PHE A 325 -1.19 13.12 -7.90
N ALA A 326 -1.40 12.25 -6.92
CA ALA A 326 -2.53 11.33 -6.85
C ALA A 326 -3.40 11.64 -5.63
N TRP A 327 -4.71 11.40 -5.75
CA TRP A 327 -5.63 11.56 -4.64
C TRP A 327 -6.75 10.53 -4.66
N ILE A 328 -7.21 10.17 -3.47
CA ILE A 328 -8.39 9.33 -3.25
C ILE A 328 -9.15 9.80 -2.01
N GLN A 329 -10.46 9.60 -2.03
CA GLN A 329 -11.32 9.75 -0.85
C GLN A 329 -11.84 8.37 -0.47
N ILE A 330 -11.70 8.02 0.80
CA ILE A 330 -12.07 6.73 1.38
C ILE A 330 -13.19 6.97 2.39
N GLY A 331 -14.36 6.37 2.14
CA GLY A 331 -15.42 6.31 3.13
C GLY A 331 -15.11 5.24 4.16
N VAL A 332 -15.19 5.58 5.45
CA VAL A 332 -15.01 4.62 6.55
C VAL A 332 -16.19 4.65 7.50
N ASN A 333 -16.42 3.53 8.18
CA ASN A 333 -17.28 3.50 9.36
C ASN A 333 -16.39 3.60 10.60
N VAL A 334 -16.37 4.76 11.25
CA VAL A 334 -15.48 5.03 12.40
C VAL A 334 -15.77 4.17 13.64
N SER A 335 -16.89 3.45 13.65
CA SER A 335 -17.24 2.48 14.70
C SER A 335 -16.82 1.05 14.36
N ALA A 336 -16.25 0.80 13.18
CA ALA A 336 -15.75 -0.50 12.79
C ALA A 336 -14.40 -0.82 13.46
N ASP A 337 -14.19 -2.11 13.73
CA ASP A 337 -12.93 -2.64 14.24
C ASP A 337 -12.63 -3.98 13.57
N TYR A 338 -11.66 -3.98 12.67
CA TYR A 338 -11.20 -5.13 11.89
C TYR A 338 -9.95 -5.78 12.49
N SER A 339 -9.57 -5.44 13.73
CA SER A 339 -8.39 -6.03 14.41
C SER A 339 -8.49 -7.54 14.63
N SER A 340 -9.70 -8.11 14.52
CA SER A 340 -9.95 -9.56 14.61
C SER A 340 -10.19 -10.24 13.26
N ASP A 341 -10.11 -9.47 12.17
CA ASP A 341 -10.26 -10.00 10.82
C ASP A 341 -9.04 -10.84 10.41
N SER A 342 -9.25 -11.90 9.64
CA SER A 342 -8.19 -12.68 9.02
C SER A 342 -7.31 -11.88 8.05
N TYR A 343 -7.80 -10.72 7.58
CA TYR A 343 -7.05 -9.79 6.74
C TYR A 343 -6.10 -8.87 7.49
N TYR A 344 -6.08 -8.93 8.83
CA TYR A 344 -5.16 -8.16 9.66
C TYR A 344 -4.10 -9.07 10.27
N SER A 345 -2.84 -8.84 9.91
CA SER A 345 -1.70 -9.58 10.44
C SER A 345 -0.47 -8.70 10.59
N VAL A 346 0.09 -8.67 11.80
CA VAL A 346 1.38 -8.00 12.04
C VAL A 346 2.50 -8.94 11.63
N ALA A 347 3.32 -8.52 10.67
CA ALA A 347 4.43 -9.31 10.15
C ALA A 347 5.75 -9.03 10.87
N ALA A 348 5.95 -7.78 11.27
CA ALA A 348 7.12 -7.31 11.99
C ALA A 348 6.76 -6.07 12.83
N TYR A 349 7.64 -5.70 13.74
CA TYR A 349 7.51 -4.47 14.50
C TYR A 349 8.85 -3.81 14.73
N ILE A 350 8.84 -2.49 14.92
CA ILE A 350 10.01 -1.68 15.27
C ILE A 350 9.83 -1.18 16.70
N ASP A 351 10.85 -1.41 17.54
CA ASP A 351 10.93 -0.87 18.89
C ASP A 351 12.29 -0.20 19.17
N ALA A 352 12.59 0.08 20.44
CA ALA A 352 13.83 0.73 20.84
C ALA A 352 15.10 -0.08 20.53
N ASP A 353 14.99 -1.40 20.36
CA ASP A 353 16.09 -2.31 20.06
C ASP A 353 16.22 -2.60 18.54
N GLY A 354 15.32 -2.06 17.72
CA GLY A 354 15.32 -2.18 16.26
C GLY A 354 14.09 -2.90 15.71
N GLY A 355 14.20 -3.41 14.49
CA GLY A 355 13.16 -4.17 13.81
C GLY A 355 13.23 -5.66 14.14
N HIS A 356 12.06 -6.24 14.41
CA HIS A 356 11.88 -7.64 14.81
C HIS A 356 10.80 -8.30 13.95
N ALA A 357 10.97 -9.59 13.68
CA ALA A 357 9.91 -10.40 13.09
C ALA A 357 8.84 -10.73 14.15
N GLU A 358 7.56 -10.68 13.78
CA GLU A 358 6.50 -11.16 14.66
C GLU A 358 6.46 -12.70 14.64
N SER A 359 6.34 -13.30 15.83
CA SER A 359 6.42 -14.76 15.96
C SER A 359 5.11 -15.44 15.51
N GLY A 360 5.10 -15.96 14.28
CA GLY A 360 4.01 -16.80 13.78
C GLY A 360 3.25 -16.29 12.54
N SER A 361 3.50 -15.07 12.06
CA SER A 361 2.82 -14.52 10.89
C SER A 361 3.45 -14.87 9.54
N ILE A 362 4.71 -15.32 9.51
CA ILE A 362 5.39 -15.68 8.25
C ILE A 362 6.05 -17.06 8.37
N GLY A 363 5.40 -18.07 7.78
CA GLY A 363 6.04 -19.29 7.30
C GLY A 363 6.47 -20.32 8.34
N GLY A 364 5.65 -21.36 8.50
CA GLY A 364 6.04 -22.63 9.10
C GLY A 364 7.19 -23.29 8.31
N GLY A 365 8.40 -23.21 8.87
CA GLY A 365 9.54 -24.02 8.50
C GLY A 365 9.95 -24.88 9.70
N GLN A 366 9.48 -26.13 9.74
CA GLN A 366 9.96 -27.11 10.71
C GLN A 366 11.44 -27.44 10.41
N GLY A 367 12.35 -26.72 11.07
CA GLY A 367 13.79 -26.96 11.07
C GLY A 367 14.23 -27.66 12.34
N GLY A 368 14.42 -28.97 12.24
CA GLY A 368 14.84 -29.94 13.26
C GLY A 368 15.61 -29.44 14.48
N GLY A 369 15.14 -29.87 15.65
CA GLY A 369 15.90 -29.80 16.88
C GLY A 369 17.25 -30.50 16.74
N ASN A 370 18.28 -29.87 17.29
CA ASN A 370 19.46 -30.58 17.75
C ASN A 370 19.71 -30.13 19.19
N GLY A 371 19.31 -30.98 20.13
CA GLY A 371 19.61 -30.78 21.53
C GLY A 371 21.10 -30.97 21.76
N THR A 372 21.71 -30.02 22.46
CA THR A 372 22.90 -30.31 23.26
C THR A 372 22.81 -29.54 24.57
N MET A 373 22.75 -30.34 25.63
CA MET A 373 22.84 -29.99 27.04
C MET A 373 24.05 -29.09 27.35
N GLY A 374 23.85 -28.16 28.27
CA GLY A 374 24.91 -27.50 29.04
C GLY A 374 24.25 -26.60 30.08
N GLY A 375 24.09 -26.97 31.35
CA GLY A 375 25.08 -27.63 32.19
C GLY A 375 25.85 -26.54 32.93
N ASN A 376 25.25 -26.05 34.01
CA ASN A 376 25.79 -25.06 34.94
C ASN A 376 27.11 -25.56 35.57
N GLY A 377 28.19 -24.79 35.52
CA GLY A 377 29.47 -25.17 36.13
C GLY A 377 30.59 -24.14 35.94
N THR A 378 30.74 -23.25 36.91
CA THR A 378 31.99 -22.55 37.28
C THR A 378 33.12 -23.59 37.47
N VAL A 379 34.43 -23.40 37.22
CA VAL A 379 35.49 -22.40 37.57
C VAL A 379 36.81 -22.91 36.88
N PRO A 380 38.05 -22.41 37.08
CA PRO A 380 38.63 -21.06 37.06
C PRO A 380 39.94 -20.97 36.19
N SER A 381 40.56 -19.78 36.20
CA SER A 381 41.89 -19.36 35.73
C SER A 381 43.04 -20.39 35.77
N GLY A 382 43.89 -20.40 34.73
CA GLY A 382 45.20 -21.05 34.75
C GLY A 382 46.07 -20.66 33.54
N SER A 383 47.22 -20.05 33.82
CA SER A 383 48.25 -19.53 32.92
C SER A 383 48.97 -20.59 32.08
N LEU A 384 49.34 -20.23 30.84
CA LEU A 384 50.25 -20.96 29.94
C LEU A 384 51.71 -20.93 30.46
N PRO A 385 52.45 -22.04 30.28
CA PRO A 385 53.90 -21.98 30.12
C PRO A 385 54.36 -22.44 28.73
N SER A 386 55.47 -21.83 28.33
CA SER A 386 56.20 -21.96 27.08
C SER A 386 57.03 -23.25 26.94
N GLU A 387 57.12 -23.68 25.68
CA GLU A 387 58.29 -24.23 24.97
C GLU A 387 58.89 -25.63 25.27
N THR A 388 58.94 -26.38 24.16
CA THR A 388 60.06 -27.20 23.62
C THR A 388 60.31 -28.64 24.12
N SER A 389 60.05 -29.55 23.17
CA SER A 389 60.86 -30.69 22.70
C SER A 389 61.53 -31.63 23.70
N SER A 390 61.26 -32.94 23.56
CA SER A 390 62.13 -33.90 22.84
C SER A 390 61.72 -35.35 23.12
N ALA A 391 61.96 -36.19 22.10
CA ALA A 391 61.89 -37.66 22.02
C ALA A 391 60.56 -38.25 21.54
#